data_AF-A0A1H0AAQ7-F1
#
_entry.id   AF-A0A1H0AAQ7-F1
#
_cell.length_a   1.000
_cell.length_b   1.000
_cell.length_c   1.000
_cell.angle_alpha   90.00
_cell.angle_beta   90.00
_cell.angle_gamma   90.00
#
_symmetry.space_group_name_H-M   'P 1'
#
loop_
_entity.id
_entity.type
_entity.pdbx_description
1 polymer ?
#
loop_
_entity_poly.entity_id
_entity_poly.type
_entity_poly.pdbx_seq_one_letter_code
_entity_poly.pdbx_strand_id
1 'polypeptide(L)' 'MSYPLPGPPPNPADAIDGALERLDGLENVPLDEHVARFDAVHATLTDALSSIDKV' A
#
# COMPACT_ATOMS: atom_id res chain seq x y z
N MET A 1 -27.97 -20.39 12.15
CA MET A 1 -26.64 -19.77 12.30
C MET A 1 -26.15 -19.35 10.92
N SER A 2 -26.24 -18.06 10.60
CA SER A 2 -25.65 -17.53 9.35
C SER A 2 -24.26 -16.99 9.69
N TYR A 3 -23.21 -17.62 9.18
CA TYR A 3 -21.85 -17.11 9.30
C TYR A 3 -21.64 -16.01 8.25
N PRO A 4 -20.99 -14.88 8.59
CA PRO A 4 -20.65 -13.87 7.60
C PRO A 4 -19.67 -14.50 6.60
N LEU A 5 -19.96 -14.34 5.31
CA LEU A 5 -19.05 -14.76 4.25
C LEU A 5 -17.72 -14.00 4.43
N PRO A 6 -16.56 -14.68 4.30
CA PRO A 6 -15.29 -13.98 4.23
C PRO A 6 -15.38 -12.98 3.07
N GLY A 7 -14.95 -11.75 3.34
CA GLY A 7 -14.91 -10.70 2.33
C GLY A 7 -14.09 -11.11 1.11
N PRO A 8 -14.28 -10.46 -0.04
CA PRO A 8 -13.46 -10.71 -1.22
C PRO A 8 -11.98 -10.54 -0.88
N PRO A 9 -11.09 -11.28 -1.59
CA PRO A 9 -9.65 -11.14 -1.38
C PRO A 9 -9.22 -9.67 -1.60
N PRO A 10 -8.24 -9.19 -0.82
CA PRO A 10 -7.77 -7.82 -0.94
C PRO A 10 -7.28 -7.55 -2.36
N ASN A 11 -7.80 -6.49 -2.97
CA ASN A 11 -7.43 -6.08 -4.31
C ASN A 11 -6.08 -5.35 -4.24
N PRO A 12 -5.08 -5.73 -5.03
CA PRO A 12 -3.78 -5.06 -5.04
C PRO A 12 -3.88 -3.56 -5.38
N ALA A 13 -4.93 -3.12 -6.10
CA ALA A 13 -5.16 -1.71 -6.36
C ALA A 13 -5.41 -0.91 -5.07
N ASP A 14 -6.19 -1.42 -4.13
CA ASP A 14 -6.44 -0.76 -2.83
C ASP A 14 -5.15 -0.62 -2.01
N ALA A 15 -4.23 -1.59 -2.11
CA ALA A 15 -2.92 -1.50 -1.45
C ALA A 15 -2.03 -0.41 -2.06
N ILE A 16 -2.14 -0.20 -3.38
CA ILE A 16 -1.43 0.86 -4.09
C ILE A 16 -2.01 2.23 -3.71
N ASP A 17 -3.34 2.37 -3.71
CA ASP A 17 -4.01 3.62 -3.32
C ASP A 17 -3.63 4.04 -1.89
N GLY A 18 -3.74 3.13 -0.93
CA GLY A 18 -3.33 3.40 0.45
C GLY A 18 -1.83 3.68 0.61
N ALA A 19 -0.97 3.13 -0.26
CA ALA A 19 0.44 3.48 -0.26
C ALA A 19 0.67 4.91 -0.79
N LEU A 20 -0.04 5.32 -1.85
CA LEU A 20 0.08 6.67 -2.42
C LEU A 20 -0.50 7.74 -1.48
N GLU A 21 -1.58 7.45 -0.75
CA GLU A 21 -2.13 8.35 0.28
C GLU A 21 -1.10 8.68 1.37
N ARG A 22 -0.15 7.78 1.67
CA ARG A 22 0.92 8.05 2.67
C ARG A 22 1.92 9.12 2.22
N LEU A 23 1.95 9.42 0.92
CA LEU A 23 2.75 10.50 0.35
C LEU A 23 2.04 11.86 0.45
N ASP A 24 0.73 11.86 0.73
CA ASP A 24 0.02 13.11 0.99
C ASP A 24 0.60 13.80 2.24
N GLY A 25 0.76 15.12 2.16
CA GLY A 25 1.31 15.92 3.25
C GLY A 25 2.81 15.73 3.51
N LEU A 26 3.58 15.17 2.56
CA LEU A 26 5.05 15.09 2.64
C LEU A 26 5.71 16.45 2.93
N GLU A 27 5.14 17.53 2.43
CA GLU A 27 5.60 18.91 2.70
C GLU A 27 5.51 19.33 4.18
N ASN A 28 4.70 18.63 4.98
CA ASN A 28 4.51 18.90 6.40
C ASN A 28 5.47 18.09 7.31
N VAL A 29 6.26 17.19 6.74
CA VAL A 29 7.26 16.40 7.46
C VAL A 29 8.68 16.81 7.05
N PRO A 30 9.67 16.70 7.95
CA PRO A 30 11.04 17.10 7.64
C PRO A 30 11.64 16.21 6.54
N LEU A 31 12.56 16.78 5.75
CA LEU A 31 13.12 16.14 4.56
C LEU A 31 13.81 14.79 4.85
N ASP A 32 14.36 14.61 6.04
CA ASP A 32 14.95 13.34 6.45
C ASP A 32 13.92 12.20 6.58
N GLU A 33 12.67 12.51 6.89
CA GLU A 33 11.57 11.54 6.93
C GLU A 33 11.01 11.19 5.54
N HIS A 34 11.30 12.00 4.52
CA HIS A 34 10.78 11.76 3.16
C HIS A 34 11.29 10.42 2.63
N VAL A 35 12.58 10.15 2.80
CA VAL A 35 13.21 8.92 2.31
C VAL A 35 12.55 7.68 2.89
N ALA A 36 12.28 7.66 4.21
CA ALA A 36 11.62 6.54 4.86
C ALA A 36 10.18 6.33 4.35
N ARG A 37 9.45 7.41 4.08
CA ARG A 37 8.11 7.36 3.49
C ARG A 37 8.12 6.82 2.06
N PHE A 38 9.04 7.30 1.23
CA PHE A 38 9.19 6.81 -0.15
C PHE A 38 9.61 5.34 -0.19
N ASP A 39 10.52 4.91 0.69
CA ASP A 39 10.95 3.51 0.80
C ASP A 39 9.78 2.59 1.18
N ALA A 40 8.98 2.99 2.17
CA ALA A 40 7.79 2.24 2.58
C ALA A 40 6.76 2.09 1.44
N VAL A 41 6.56 3.15 0.63
CA VAL A 41 5.69 3.10 -0.54
C VAL A 41 6.26 2.19 -1.62
N HIS A 42 7.55 2.32 -1.93
CA HIS A 42 8.23 1.48 -2.91
C HIS A 42 8.17 -0.01 -2.55
N ALA A 43 8.34 -0.35 -1.26
CA ALA A 43 8.17 -1.71 -0.76
C ALA A 43 6.74 -2.23 -0.97
N THR A 44 5.70 -1.44 -0.66
CA THR A 44 4.30 -1.83 -0.86
C THR A 44 3.96 -2.03 -2.35
N LEU A 45 4.43 -1.15 -3.23
CA LEU A 45 4.23 -1.32 -4.68
C LEU A 45 4.93 -2.58 -5.19
N THR A 46 6.15 -2.85 -4.72
CA THR A 46 6.90 -4.06 -5.10
C THR A 46 6.18 -5.33 -4.64
N ASP A 47 5.63 -5.35 -3.43
CA ASP A 47 4.85 -6.48 -2.91
C ASP A 47 3.54 -6.70 -3.69
N ALA A 48 2.82 -5.61 -3.99
CA ALA A 48 1.60 -5.66 -4.79
C ALA A 48 1.87 -6.19 -6.20
N LEU A 49 2.94 -5.71 -6.85
CA LEU A 49 3.35 -6.19 -8.18
C LEU A 49 3.83 -7.65 -8.14
N SER A 50 4.62 -8.03 -7.14
CA SER A 50 5.09 -9.42 -6.98
C SER A 50 3.95 -10.40 -6.72
N SER A 51 2.87 -9.94 -6.07
CA SER A 51 1.66 -10.73 -5.86
C SER A 51 0.87 -10.96 -7.15
N ILE A 52 0.96 -10.02 -8.11
CA ILE A 52 0.34 -10.14 -9.44
C ILE A 52 1.21 -11.02 -10.37
N ASP A 53 2.53 -10.94 -10.27
CA ASP A 53 3.48 -11.69 -11.10
C ASP A 53 3.47 -13.22 -10.84
N LYS A 54 2.98 -13.66 -9.68
CA LYS A 54 2.84 -15.09 -9.29
C LYS A 54 1.71 -15.84 -10.03
N VAL A 55 1.50 -15.58 -11.32
CA VAL A 55 0.56 -16.31 -12.20
C VAL A 55 1.16 -17.59 -12.78
#